data_AF-A0A1S8N6M9-F1
#
_entry.id   AF-A0A1S8N6M9-F1
#
_cell.length_a   1.000
_cell.length_b   1.000
_cell.length_c   1.000
_cell.angle_alpha   90.00
_cell.angle_beta   90.00
_cell.angle_gamma   90.00
#
_symmetry.space_group_name_H-M   'P 1'
#
loop_
_entity.id
_entity.type
_entity.pdbx_description
1 polymer ?
#
loop_
_entity_poly.entity_id
_entity_poly.type
_entity_poly.pdbx_seq_one_letter_code
_entity_poly.pdbx_strand_id
1 'polypeptide(L)'
;MGENKRLYQIGEVSKICNIPIKTLRYYDEIKLLVPRKIDPDSNYRYYSNEQLTLVLVIKYFKEAGFSLKEIKLLLSREDLEYNTTKINEKCVEIDNKINDLEMLKGKLQFFIKESEKEKHKDFKIEIKEIPISYVAYIGSKGPCTIEEFTVRYCKLISLVEKSNFHITKNAMAIYYDNCIDFEEKEKLEYDIEVCVSVSEEREVEGIVRKFGGFKALTAIHYGSYDNMIDTYGMMFEYAFENGYEIYDEPIDNYLVDIINTSDPNNYVTELIVPIK
;
A
#
# COMPACT_ATOMS: atom_id res chain seq x y z
N MET A 1 8.81 38.38 -43.71
CA MET A 1 7.94 39.37 -43.05
C MET A 1 7.82 38.95 -41.59
N GLY A 2 8.44 39.70 -40.68
CA GLY A 2 8.52 39.34 -39.27
C GLY A 2 7.21 39.65 -38.56
N GLU A 3 6.50 38.62 -38.12
CA GLU A 3 5.40 38.81 -37.18
C GLU A 3 5.94 39.45 -35.90
N ASN A 4 5.37 40.58 -35.54
CA ASN A 4 5.68 41.30 -34.31
C ASN A 4 5.19 40.43 -33.13
N LYS A 5 6.02 39.48 -32.67
CA LYS A 5 5.66 38.55 -31.59
C LYS A 5 5.35 39.35 -30.33
N ARG A 6 4.07 39.37 -29.95
CA ARG A 6 3.59 40.04 -28.73
C ARG A 6 4.39 39.55 -27.53
N LEU A 7 4.92 40.51 -26.76
CA LEU A 7 5.61 40.27 -25.51
C LEU A 7 4.69 40.65 -24.34
N TYR A 8 4.82 39.90 -23.25
CA TYR A 8 4.04 40.06 -22.03
C TYR A 8 4.97 40.37 -20.88
N GLN A 9 4.65 41.38 -20.09
CA GLN A 9 5.37 41.66 -18.86
C GLN A 9 5.16 40.51 -17.87
N ILE A 10 6.14 40.29 -16.98
CA ILE A 10 6.08 39.23 -15.96
C ILE A 10 4.78 39.24 -15.13
N GLY A 11 4.20 40.42 -14.87
CA GLY A 11 2.92 40.56 -14.17
C GLY A 11 1.73 40.08 -14.99
N GLU A 12 1.75 40.28 -16.31
CA GLU A 12 0.73 39.74 -17.22
C GLU A 12 0.86 38.22 -17.32
N VAL A 13 2.08 37.69 -17.47
CA VAL A 13 2.33 36.24 -17.49
C VAL A 13 1.87 35.58 -16.20
N SER A 14 2.17 36.20 -15.05
CA SER A 14 1.74 35.73 -13.74
C SER A 14 0.22 35.57 -13.65
N LYS A 15 -0.53 36.56 -14.16
CA LYS A 15 -2.00 36.53 -14.21
C LYS A 15 -2.52 35.50 -15.20
N ILE A 16 -1.98 35.47 -16.42
CA ILE A 16 -2.44 34.59 -17.51
C ILE A 16 -2.20 33.11 -17.14
N CYS A 17 -1.00 32.77 -16.67
CA CYS A 17 -0.61 31.39 -16.38
C CYS A 17 -0.96 30.95 -14.95
N ASN A 18 -1.51 31.87 -14.13
CA ASN A 18 -1.77 31.70 -12.71
C ASN A 18 -0.55 31.14 -11.96
N ILE A 19 0.59 31.83 -12.06
CA ILE A 19 1.84 31.49 -11.37
C ILE A 19 2.38 32.73 -10.65
N PRO A 20 2.86 32.60 -9.40
CA PRO A 20 3.46 33.73 -8.69
C PRO A 20 4.64 34.33 -9.45
N ILE A 21 4.74 35.67 -9.47
CA ILE A 21 5.89 36.39 -10.06
C ILE A 21 7.22 35.88 -9.49
N LYS A 22 7.28 35.56 -8.19
CA LYS A 22 8.47 34.98 -7.55
C LYS A 22 8.90 33.66 -8.21
N THR A 23 7.95 32.81 -8.58
CA THR A 23 8.22 31.53 -9.26
C THR A 23 8.78 31.76 -10.66
N LEU A 24 8.26 32.73 -11.42
CA LEU A 24 8.80 33.08 -12.75
C LEU A 24 10.23 33.64 -12.65
N ARG A 25 10.53 34.43 -11.61
CA ARG A 25 11.90 34.89 -11.33
C ARG A 25 12.82 33.73 -10.99
N TYR A 26 12.35 32.82 -10.14
CA TYR A 26 13.11 31.63 -9.79
C TYR A 26 13.38 30.72 -11.00
N TYR A 27 12.43 30.56 -11.92
CA TYR A 27 12.64 29.81 -13.16
C TYR A 27 13.70 30.46 -14.07
N ASP A 28 13.80 31.79 -14.10
CA ASP A 28 14.88 32.50 -14.78
C ASP A 28 16.25 32.29 -14.08
N GLU A 29 16.28 32.36 -12.74
CA GLU A 29 17.48 32.13 -11.93
C GLU A 29 18.10 30.75 -12.20
N ILE A 30 17.29 29.69 -12.20
CA ILE A 30 17.76 28.31 -12.48
C ILE A 30 17.91 28.00 -13.98
N LYS A 31 17.67 29.00 -14.85
CA LYS A 31 17.70 28.88 -16.31
C LYS A 31 16.76 27.80 -16.84
N LEU A 32 15.59 27.64 -16.22
CA LEU A 32 14.49 26.81 -16.69
C LEU A 32 13.60 27.59 -17.67
N LEU A 33 13.36 28.88 -17.39
CA LEU A 33 12.58 29.77 -18.25
C LEU A 33 13.20 31.18 -18.22
N VAL A 34 14.09 31.45 -19.18
CA VAL A 34 14.75 32.76 -19.31
C VAL A 34 13.84 33.72 -20.08
N PRO A 35 13.57 34.95 -19.60
CA PRO A 35 12.72 35.91 -20.32
C PRO A 35 13.29 36.22 -21.72
N ARG A 36 12.40 36.40 -22.70
CA ARG A 36 12.81 36.72 -24.08
C ARG A 36 13.56 38.06 -24.17
N LYS A 37 13.17 39.01 -23.33
CA LYS A 37 13.81 40.32 -23.23
C LYS A 37 13.82 40.78 -21.78
N ILE A 38 14.93 41.37 -21.37
CA ILE A 38 15.03 42.18 -20.15
C ILE A 38 15.26 43.62 -20.61
N ASP A 39 14.42 44.53 -20.12
CA ASP A 39 14.56 45.96 -20.40
C ASP A 39 15.78 46.52 -19.66
N PRO A 40 16.75 47.15 -20.36
CA PRO A 40 18.00 47.59 -19.75
C PRO A 40 17.84 48.75 -18.76
N ASP A 41 16.83 49.61 -18.94
CA ASP A 41 16.64 50.81 -18.13
C ASP A 41 15.82 50.52 -16.86
N SER A 42 14.86 49.60 -16.98
CA SER A 42 13.87 49.34 -15.93
C SER A 42 13.98 47.94 -15.32
N ASN A 43 14.82 47.07 -15.89
CA ASN A 43 15.03 45.68 -15.50
C ASN A 43 13.74 44.81 -15.51
N TYR A 44 12.71 45.26 -16.25
CA TYR A 44 11.48 44.49 -16.43
C TYR A 44 11.70 43.31 -17.36
N ARG A 45 11.09 42.18 -17.00
CA ARG A 45 11.15 40.92 -17.75
C ARG A 45 9.94 40.80 -18.68
N TYR A 46 10.22 40.42 -19.91
CA TYR A 46 9.23 40.23 -20.96
C TYR A 46 9.33 38.83 -21.56
N TYR A 47 8.17 38.19 -21.76
CA TYR A 47 8.05 36.83 -22.26
C TYR A 47 7.24 36.78 -23.55
N SER A 48 7.53 35.84 -24.44
CA SER A 48 6.78 35.63 -25.69
C SER A 48 5.62 34.63 -25.51
N ASN A 49 4.70 34.58 -26.49
CA ASN A 49 3.64 33.56 -26.56
C ASN A 49 4.18 32.12 -26.42
N GLU A 50 5.29 31.80 -27.08
CA GLU A 50 5.93 30.47 -26.98
C GLU A 50 6.36 30.14 -25.54
N GLN A 51 6.79 31.16 -24.80
CA GLN A 51 7.17 31.00 -23.39
C GLN A 51 5.97 30.85 -22.47
N LEU A 52 4.81 31.42 -22.81
CA LEU A 52 3.56 31.13 -22.10
C LEU A 52 3.19 29.65 -22.28
N THR A 53 3.32 29.09 -23.49
CA THR A 53 3.13 27.65 -23.72
C THR A 53 4.13 26.83 -22.90
N LEU A 54 5.41 27.23 -22.85
CA LEU A 54 6.42 26.54 -22.06
C LEU A 54 6.10 26.55 -20.56
N VAL A 55 5.55 27.65 -20.05
CA VAL A 55 5.06 27.73 -18.66
C VAL A 55 3.98 26.68 -18.39
N LEU A 56 3.03 26.48 -19.31
CA LEU A 56 2.01 25.44 -19.17
C LEU A 56 2.62 24.04 -19.15
N VAL A 57 3.63 23.77 -19.99
CA VAL A 57 4.35 22.49 -19.99
C VAL A 57 5.09 22.26 -18.66
N ILE A 58 5.75 23.29 -18.12
CA ILE A 58 6.41 23.21 -16.81
C ILE A 58 5.39 22.89 -15.71
N LYS A 59 4.20 23.51 -15.74
CA LYS A 59 3.13 23.20 -14.78
C LYS A 59 2.69 21.75 -14.87
N TYR A 60 2.42 21.27 -16.08
CA TYR A 60 1.99 19.90 -16.31
C TYR A 60 2.98 18.87 -15.73
N PHE A 61 4.28 19.00 -16.03
CA PHE A 61 5.27 18.07 -15.48
C PHE A 61 5.46 18.24 -13.96
N LYS A 62 5.32 19.46 -13.43
CA LYS A 62 5.37 19.68 -11.98
C LYS A 62 4.18 19.00 -11.28
N GLU A 63 2.99 19.08 -11.86
CA GLU A 63 1.78 18.40 -11.37
C GLU A 63 1.93 16.88 -11.44
N ALA A 64 2.60 16.36 -12.47
CA ALA A 64 2.97 14.94 -12.58
C ALA A 64 4.10 14.49 -11.60
N GLY A 65 4.61 15.38 -10.75
CA GLY A 65 5.58 15.04 -9.71
C GLY A 65 7.05 15.05 -10.14
N PHE A 66 7.38 15.66 -11.28
CA PHE A 66 8.78 15.86 -11.68
C PHE A 66 9.43 17.04 -10.94
N SER A 67 10.71 16.88 -10.59
CA SER A 67 11.53 17.97 -10.06
C SER A 67 11.88 18.99 -11.15
N LEU A 68 12.18 20.23 -10.77
CA LEU A 68 12.56 21.28 -11.73
C LEU A 68 13.84 20.93 -12.53
N LYS A 69 14.72 20.10 -11.97
CA LYS A 69 15.92 19.60 -12.66
C LYS A 69 15.53 18.63 -13.78
N GLU A 70 14.63 17.68 -13.49
CA GLU A 70 14.13 16.74 -14.50
C GLU A 70 13.34 17.45 -15.59
N ILE A 71 12.48 18.41 -15.21
CA ILE A 71 11.72 19.22 -16.18
C ILE A 71 12.66 19.96 -17.13
N LYS A 72 13.76 20.52 -16.62
CA LYS A 72 14.76 21.20 -17.48
C LYS A 72 15.34 20.26 -18.55
N LEU A 73 15.65 19.02 -18.17
CA LEU A 73 16.15 18.00 -19.10
C LEU A 73 15.06 17.59 -20.11
N LEU A 74 13.83 17.32 -19.64
CA LEU A 74 12.69 16.98 -20.49
C LEU A 74 12.39 18.05 -21.55
N LEU A 75 12.51 19.33 -21.17
CA LEU A 75 12.27 20.47 -22.05
C LEU A 75 13.36 20.71 -23.09
N SER A 76 14.59 20.21 -22.88
CA SER A 76 15.66 20.33 -23.87
C SER A 76 15.32 19.60 -25.17
N ARG A 77 14.50 18.54 -25.09
CA ARG A 77 14.07 17.69 -26.22
C ARG A 77 15.24 17.12 -27.05
N GLU A 78 16.46 17.16 -26.51
CA GLU A 78 17.68 16.72 -27.21
C GLU A 78 17.74 15.19 -27.30
N ASP A 79 17.10 14.49 -26.36
CA ASP A 79 17.10 13.03 -26.27
C ASP A 79 15.67 12.50 -26.03
N LEU A 80 15.06 11.98 -27.11
CA LEU A 80 13.73 11.38 -27.06
C LEU A 80 13.71 10.06 -26.29
N GLU A 81 14.82 9.33 -26.27
CA GLU A 81 14.92 8.04 -25.57
C GLU A 81 14.97 8.27 -24.06
N TYR A 82 15.80 9.23 -23.61
CA TYR A 82 15.84 9.68 -22.22
C TYR A 82 14.47 10.17 -21.75
N ASN A 83 13.81 11.01 -22.55
CA ASN A 83 12.51 11.58 -22.21
C ASN A 83 11.44 10.48 -22.06
N THR A 84 11.36 9.57 -23.02
CA THR A 84 10.42 8.43 -22.99
C THR A 84 10.67 7.56 -21.76
N THR A 85 11.94 7.25 -21.47
CA THR A 85 12.32 6.45 -20.30
C THR A 85 11.89 7.11 -18.99
N LYS A 86 12.19 8.40 -18.78
CA LYS A 86 11.81 9.12 -17.56
C LYS A 86 10.29 9.25 -17.39
N ILE A 87 9.56 9.42 -18.48
CA ILE A 87 8.09 9.46 -18.45
C ILE A 87 7.54 8.08 -18.05
N ASN A 88 8.06 6.99 -18.64
CA ASN A 88 7.63 5.64 -18.28
C ASN A 88 7.93 5.30 -16.81
N GLU A 89 9.11 5.65 -16.30
CA GLU A 89 9.43 5.49 -14.87
C GLU A 89 8.42 6.22 -13.98
N LYS A 90 8.01 7.44 -14.36
CA LYS A 90 7.00 8.20 -13.62
C LYS A 90 5.61 7.57 -13.71
N CYS A 91 5.23 7.01 -14.85
CA CYS A 91 3.99 6.26 -14.99
C CYS A 91 3.97 5.07 -14.03
N VAL A 92 5.03 4.26 -13.98
CA VAL A 92 5.14 3.13 -13.05
C VAL A 92 5.06 3.60 -11.58
N GLU A 93 5.72 4.70 -11.23
CA GLU A 93 5.60 5.28 -9.88
C GLU A 93 4.16 5.71 -9.53
N ILE A 94 3.45 6.30 -10.50
CA ILE A 94 2.05 6.70 -10.34
C ILE A 94 1.15 5.49 -10.19
N ASP A 95 1.32 4.46 -11.02
CA ASP A 95 0.53 3.22 -10.95
C ASP A 95 0.70 2.53 -9.59
N ASN A 96 1.93 2.47 -9.07
CA ASN A 96 2.18 1.95 -7.72
C ASN A 96 1.44 2.76 -6.64
N LYS A 97 1.45 4.10 -6.72
CA LYS A 97 0.70 4.94 -5.78
C LYS A 97 -0.81 4.76 -5.91
N ILE A 98 -1.33 4.55 -7.11
CA ILE A 98 -2.75 4.25 -7.33
C ILE A 98 -3.11 2.94 -6.63
N ASN A 99 -2.32 1.89 -6.85
CA ASN A 99 -2.54 0.59 -6.19
C ASN A 99 -2.50 0.71 -4.66
N ASP A 100 -1.52 1.45 -4.11
CA ASP A 100 -1.42 1.70 -2.67
C ASP A 100 -2.67 2.42 -2.13
N LEU A 101 -3.12 3.48 -2.82
CA LEU A 101 -4.30 4.25 -2.43
C LEU A 101 -5.59 3.42 -2.55
N GLU A 102 -5.72 2.58 -3.58
CA GLU A 102 -6.86 1.68 -3.77
C GLU A 102 -6.90 0.62 -2.68
N MET A 103 -5.75 0.04 -2.30
CA MET A 103 -5.68 -0.88 -1.17
C MET A 103 -6.10 -0.19 0.13
N LEU A 104 -5.53 0.99 0.43
CA LEU A 104 -5.87 1.75 1.64
C LEU A 104 -7.36 2.06 1.69
N LYS A 105 -7.93 2.51 0.57
CA LYS A 105 -9.37 2.74 0.44
C LYS A 105 -10.16 1.46 0.68
N GLY A 106 -9.72 0.33 0.12
CA GLY A 106 -10.34 -0.98 0.33
C GLY A 106 -10.38 -1.37 1.80
N LYS A 107 -9.27 -1.18 2.54
CA LYS A 107 -9.21 -1.44 3.99
C LYS A 107 -10.21 -0.56 4.78
N LEU A 108 -10.29 0.73 4.45
CA LEU A 108 -11.24 1.64 5.09
C LEU A 108 -12.71 1.28 4.77
N GLN A 109 -13.00 0.92 3.52
CA GLN A 109 -14.34 0.49 3.11
C GLN A 109 -14.75 -0.84 3.75
N PHE A 110 -13.80 -1.77 3.87
CA PHE A 110 -14.00 -3.01 4.58
C PHE A 110 -14.36 -2.76 6.05
N PHE A 111 -13.59 -1.93 6.75
CA PHE A 111 -13.88 -1.55 8.14
C PHE A 111 -15.28 -0.93 8.30
N ILE A 112 -15.67 -0.02 7.41
CA ILE A 112 -17.03 0.57 7.41
C ILE A 112 -18.09 -0.52 7.25
N LYS A 113 -17.93 -1.42 6.27
CA LYS A 113 -18.87 -2.51 6.02
C LYS A 113 -19.01 -3.44 7.23
N GLU A 114 -17.90 -3.80 7.88
CA GLU A 114 -17.96 -4.64 9.08
C GLU A 114 -18.61 -3.91 10.27
N SER A 115 -18.42 -2.60 10.39
CA SER A 115 -19.08 -1.81 11.45
C SER A 115 -20.60 -1.72 11.30
N GLU A 116 -21.11 -1.85 10.06
CA GLU A 116 -22.54 -1.80 9.75
C GLU A 116 -23.22 -3.18 9.86
N LYS A 117 -22.45 -4.28 9.84
CA LYS A 117 -23.03 -5.62 10.02
C LYS A 117 -23.54 -5.77 11.45
N GLU A 118 -24.74 -6.30 11.57
CA GLU A 118 -25.21 -6.78 12.87
C GLU A 118 -24.28 -7.90 13.35
N LYS A 119 -23.52 -7.62 14.41
CA LYS A 119 -22.73 -8.62 15.10
C LYS A 119 -23.63 -9.81 15.44
N HIS A 120 -23.12 -11.02 15.25
CA HIS A 120 -23.76 -12.30 15.62
C HIS A 120 -24.86 -12.84 14.70
N LYS A 121 -25.10 -12.29 13.49
CA LYS A 121 -26.32 -12.72 12.77
C LYS A 121 -26.27 -14.07 12.05
N ASP A 122 -25.12 -14.66 11.71
CA ASP A 122 -25.04 -16.04 11.22
C ASP A 122 -23.59 -16.55 11.32
N PHE A 123 -23.26 -17.32 12.37
CA PHE A 123 -22.03 -18.11 12.35
C PHE A 123 -22.13 -19.11 11.20
N LYS A 124 -21.20 -19.03 10.25
CA LYS A 124 -21.20 -19.86 9.05
C LYS A 124 -19.78 -20.33 8.75
N ILE A 125 -19.64 -21.64 8.61
CA ILE A 125 -18.44 -22.27 8.10
C ILE A 125 -18.59 -22.39 6.58
N GLU A 126 -17.62 -21.88 5.84
CA GLU A 126 -17.58 -21.91 4.39
C GLU A 126 -16.34 -22.65 3.92
N ILE A 127 -16.51 -23.52 2.95
CA ILE A 127 -15.39 -24.16 2.25
C ILE A 127 -14.93 -23.21 1.13
N LYS A 128 -13.66 -22.83 1.13
CA LYS A 128 -13.06 -21.95 0.12
C LYS A 128 -11.78 -22.55 -0.45
N GLU A 129 -11.53 -22.26 -1.73
CA GLU A 129 -10.21 -22.43 -2.35
C GLU A 129 -9.40 -21.17 -2.07
N ILE A 130 -8.31 -21.30 -1.31
CA ILE A 130 -7.40 -20.20 -1.04
C ILE A 130 -6.44 -20.08 -2.23
N PRO A 131 -6.50 -19.00 -3.02
CA PRO A 131 -5.68 -18.88 -4.21
C PRO A 131 -4.20 -18.71 -3.86
N ILE A 132 -3.34 -19.14 -4.77
CA ILE A 132 -1.90 -18.92 -4.67
C ILE A 132 -1.61 -17.42 -4.64
N SER A 133 -0.78 -17.00 -3.69
CA SER A 133 -0.24 -15.66 -3.53
C SER A 133 1.15 -15.73 -2.90
N TYR A 134 1.76 -14.58 -2.68
CA TYR A 134 3.04 -14.45 -2.00
C TYR A 134 2.91 -13.59 -0.75
N VAL A 135 3.57 -14.03 0.31
CA VAL A 135 3.56 -13.35 1.60
C VAL A 135 4.97 -13.05 2.04
N ALA A 136 5.19 -11.83 2.53
CA ALA A 136 6.36 -11.55 3.34
C ALA A 136 6.12 -12.09 4.74
N TYR A 137 7.13 -12.69 5.37
CA TYR A 137 6.95 -13.41 6.64
C TYR A 137 8.12 -13.24 7.61
N ILE A 138 7.83 -13.36 8.90
CA ILE A 138 8.81 -13.53 9.96
C ILE A 138 8.30 -14.60 10.92
N GLY A 139 9.06 -15.68 11.07
CA GLY A 139 8.86 -16.70 12.10
C GLY A 139 9.73 -16.43 13.33
N SER A 140 9.17 -16.62 14.52
CA SER A 140 9.95 -16.54 15.77
C SER A 140 9.26 -17.25 16.91
N LYS A 141 10.06 -17.87 17.79
CA LYS A 141 9.56 -18.44 19.04
C LYS A 141 9.37 -17.37 20.10
N GLY A 142 8.30 -17.49 20.87
CA GLY A 142 8.07 -16.64 22.04
C GLY A 142 6.61 -16.62 22.48
N PRO A 143 6.23 -15.68 23.36
CA PRO A 143 4.88 -15.60 23.88
C PRO A 143 3.84 -15.26 22.80
N CYS A 144 2.62 -15.76 22.99
CA CYS A 144 1.43 -15.43 22.20
C CYS A 144 0.68 -14.24 22.84
N THR A 145 1.38 -13.13 23.07
CA THR A 145 0.78 -11.91 23.64
C THR A 145 0.58 -10.85 22.55
N ILE A 146 -0.36 -9.92 22.77
CA ILE A 146 -0.62 -8.80 21.85
C ILE A 146 0.64 -7.95 21.70
N GLU A 147 1.39 -7.73 22.79
CA GLU A 147 2.63 -6.96 22.77
C GLU A 147 3.68 -7.61 21.89
N GLU A 148 3.91 -8.93 22.02
CA GLU A 148 4.93 -9.61 21.21
C GLU A 148 4.48 -9.76 19.76
N PHE A 149 3.18 -9.99 19.51
CA PHE A 149 2.63 -9.94 18.16
C PHE A 149 2.87 -8.57 17.51
N THR A 150 2.64 -7.48 18.25
CA THR A 150 2.88 -6.12 17.76
C THR A 150 4.36 -5.92 17.39
N VAL A 151 5.28 -6.40 18.23
CA VAL A 151 6.72 -6.34 17.95
C VAL A 151 7.08 -7.12 16.68
N ARG A 152 6.54 -8.33 16.50
CA ARG A 152 6.74 -9.14 15.28
C ARG A 152 6.19 -8.44 14.04
N TYR A 153 4.99 -7.88 14.15
CA TYR A 153 4.36 -7.14 13.07
C TYR A 153 5.17 -5.90 12.67
N CYS A 154 5.64 -5.10 13.62
CA CYS A 154 6.51 -3.95 13.34
C CYS A 154 7.81 -4.36 12.61
N LYS A 155 8.42 -5.49 13.01
CA LYS A 155 9.59 -6.04 12.32
C LYS A 155 9.27 -6.45 10.89
N LEU A 156 8.11 -7.09 10.67
CA LEU A 156 7.64 -7.51 9.34
C LEU A 156 7.41 -6.30 8.44
N ILE A 157 6.70 -5.28 8.92
CA ILE A 157 6.47 -4.05 8.14
C ILE A 157 7.80 -3.37 7.80
N SER A 158 8.73 -3.30 8.75
CA SER A 158 10.07 -2.76 8.50
C SER A 158 10.84 -3.56 7.43
N LEU A 159 10.66 -4.89 7.37
CA LEU A 159 11.27 -5.75 6.36
C LEU A 159 10.68 -5.49 4.97
N VAL A 160 9.35 -5.39 4.89
CA VAL A 160 8.61 -5.07 3.65
C VAL A 160 9.03 -3.72 3.10
N GLU A 161 9.08 -2.69 3.94
CA GLU A 161 9.50 -1.33 3.56
C GLU A 161 10.95 -1.29 3.05
N LYS A 162 11.89 -1.94 3.76
CA LYS A 162 13.29 -2.01 3.34
C LYS A 162 13.50 -2.77 2.03
N SER A 163 12.61 -3.71 1.74
CA SER A 163 12.63 -4.51 0.50
C SER A 163 11.87 -3.82 -0.64
N ASN A 164 11.25 -2.66 -0.39
CA ASN A 164 10.45 -1.90 -1.35
C ASN A 164 9.30 -2.73 -1.95
N PHE A 165 8.68 -3.59 -1.12
CA PHE A 165 7.47 -4.33 -1.50
C PHE A 165 6.22 -3.57 -1.06
N HIS A 166 5.14 -3.75 -1.82
CA HIS A 166 3.84 -3.19 -1.46
C HIS A 166 3.00 -4.27 -0.77
N ILE A 167 2.42 -3.93 0.37
CA ILE A 167 1.42 -4.78 1.02
C ILE A 167 0.17 -4.80 0.14
N THR A 168 -0.50 -5.93 0.03
CA THR A 168 -1.72 -6.07 -0.79
C THR A 168 -2.94 -6.51 0.00
N LYS A 169 -2.76 -7.17 1.15
CA LYS A 169 -3.84 -7.65 2.02
C LYS A 169 -3.56 -7.39 3.50
N ASN A 170 -4.34 -8.06 4.35
CA ASN A 170 -4.25 -7.99 5.80
C ASN A 170 -3.10 -8.84 6.34
N ALA A 171 -2.74 -8.59 7.59
CA ALA A 171 -1.78 -9.39 8.32
C ALA A 171 -2.41 -10.75 8.69
N MET A 172 -1.59 -11.78 8.68
CA MET A 172 -1.96 -13.12 9.10
C MET A 172 -1.01 -13.63 10.17
N ALA A 173 -1.51 -14.46 11.08
CA ALA A 173 -0.70 -15.26 12.00
C ALA A 173 -0.89 -16.74 11.72
N ILE A 174 0.21 -17.50 11.81
CA ILE A 174 0.23 -18.96 11.70
C ILE A 174 0.94 -19.50 12.93
N TYR A 175 0.34 -20.51 13.55
CA TYR A 175 0.83 -21.09 14.81
C TYR A 175 1.23 -22.55 14.59
N TYR A 176 2.53 -22.84 14.64
CA TYR A 176 3.08 -24.16 14.30
C TYR A 176 3.13 -25.15 15.48
N ASP A 177 2.89 -24.69 16.69
CA ASP A 177 2.94 -25.50 17.90
C ASP A 177 1.52 -25.75 18.46
N ASN A 178 0.65 -26.48 17.73
CA ASN A 178 -0.69 -26.92 18.17
C ASN A 178 -1.40 -25.92 19.12
N CYS A 179 -1.35 -24.63 18.80
CA CYS A 179 -1.73 -23.60 19.76
C CYS A 179 -3.22 -23.63 20.07
N ILE A 180 -4.04 -24.32 19.26
CA ILE A 180 -5.47 -24.43 19.50
C ILE A 180 -5.78 -25.25 20.76
N ASP A 181 -4.83 -26.04 21.27
CA ASP A 181 -4.93 -26.70 22.57
C ASP A 181 -4.33 -25.80 23.68
N PHE A 182 -4.93 -24.62 23.90
CA PHE A 182 -4.55 -23.70 24.97
C PHE A 182 -4.95 -24.20 26.39
N GLU A 183 -5.33 -25.47 26.58
CA GLU A 183 -5.37 -26.04 27.94
C GLU A 183 -3.98 -25.95 28.60
N GLU A 184 -2.91 -25.94 27.81
CA GLU A 184 -1.59 -25.49 28.23
C GLU A 184 -1.44 -23.96 28.10
N LYS A 185 -2.15 -23.17 28.92
CA LYS A 185 -1.85 -21.74 29.15
C LYS A 185 -0.45 -21.49 29.77
N GLU A 186 0.37 -22.52 29.89
CA GLU A 186 1.66 -22.51 30.59
C GLU A 186 2.88 -22.54 29.64
N LYS A 187 2.70 -22.75 28.33
CA LYS A 187 3.83 -22.76 27.40
C LYS A 187 4.31 -21.33 27.14
N LEU A 188 5.55 -21.04 27.56
CA LEU A 188 6.15 -19.70 27.42
C LEU A 188 6.67 -19.42 26.00
N GLU A 189 6.83 -20.46 25.18
CA GLU A 189 7.36 -20.37 23.83
C GLU A 189 6.47 -21.12 22.84
N TYR A 190 5.85 -20.36 21.94
CA TYR A 190 5.14 -20.86 20.76
C TYR A 190 5.91 -20.46 19.51
N ASP A 191 5.96 -21.35 18.52
CA ASP A 191 6.46 -21.02 17.19
C ASP A 191 5.38 -20.32 16.36
N ILE A 192 5.54 -19.01 16.17
CA ILE A 192 4.56 -18.14 15.53
C ILE A 192 5.21 -17.48 14.31
N GLU A 193 4.51 -17.57 13.18
CA GLU A 193 4.81 -16.78 12.00
C GLU A 193 3.78 -15.67 11.82
N VAL A 194 4.27 -14.44 11.65
CA VAL A 194 3.44 -13.33 11.17
C VAL A 194 3.78 -13.10 9.71
N CYS A 195 2.76 -13.02 8.86
CA CYS A 195 2.96 -12.78 7.44
C CYS A 195 1.93 -11.79 6.87
N VAL A 196 2.24 -11.22 5.71
CA VAL A 196 1.38 -10.26 5.02
C VAL A 196 1.50 -10.47 3.52
N SER A 197 0.38 -10.46 2.79
CA SER A 197 0.43 -10.55 1.33
C SER A 197 1.12 -9.33 0.74
N VAL A 198 2.01 -9.57 -0.23
CA VAL A 198 2.79 -8.54 -0.91
C VAL A 198 2.55 -8.55 -2.42
N SER A 199 3.00 -7.50 -3.10
CA SER A 199 2.94 -7.35 -4.56
C SER A 199 3.97 -8.19 -5.32
N GLU A 200 4.96 -8.75 -4.64
CA GLU A 200 5.98 -9.59 -5.26
C GLU A 200 5.36 -10.89 -5.77
N GLU A 201 5.72 -11.31 -6.99
CA GLU A 201 5.14 -12.51 -7.63
C GLU A 201 6.10 -13.71 -7.66
N ARG A 202 7.10 -13.71 -6.78
CA ARG A 202 8.12 -14.75 -6.66
C ARG A 202 8.62 -14.88 -5.23
N GLU A 203 9.22 -16.03 -4.94
CA GLU A 203 9.89 -16.26 -3.67
C GLU A 203 11.20 -15.50 -3.59
N VAL A 204 11.49 -14.98 -2.40
CA VAL A 204 12.72 -14.30 -2.05
C VAL A 204 13.21 -14.93 -0.75
N GLU A 205 14.35 -15.61 -0.81
CA GLU A 205 14.86 -16.43 0.29
C GLU A 205 14.88 -15.65 1.62
N GLY A 206 14.18 -16.19 2.62
CA GLY A 206 14.08 -15.60 3.96
C GLY A 206 13.25 -14.33 4.08
N ILE A 207 12.56 -13.90 3.02
CA ILE A 207 11.74 -12.68 3.01
C ILE A 207 10.32 -12.97 2.51
N VAL A 208 10.20 -13.59 1.34
CA VAL A 208 8.92 -13.84 0.66
C VAL A 208 8.80 -15.33 0.32
N ARG A 209 7.67 -15.93 0.67
CA ARG A 209 7.35 -17.32 0.33
C ARG A 209 5.98 -17.42 -0.33
N LYS A 210 5.75 -18.52 -1.05
CA LYS A 210 4.42 -18.85 -1.58
C LYS A 210 3.44 -19.17 -0.46
N PHE A 211 2.18 -18.78 -0.63
CA PHE A 211 1.06 -19.05 0.29
C PHE A 211 -0.21 -19.36 -0.51
N GLY A 212 -1.10 -20.20 0.04
CA GLY A 212 -2.32 -20.63 -0.65
C GLY A 212 -2.10 -21.79 -1.62
N GLY A 213 -3.07 -22.01 -2.50
CA GLY A 213 -3.14 -23.19 -3.35
C GLY A 213 -3.74 -24.41 -2.64
N PHE A 214 -4.63 -24.16 -1.68
CA PHE A 214 -5.26 -25.20 -0.87
C PHE A 214 -6.72 -24.91 -0.58
N LYS A 215 -7.44 -25.97 -0.25
CA LYS A 215 -8.82 -25.91 0.21
C LYS A 215 -8.84 -25.73 1.73
N ALA A 216 -9.72 -24.88 2.22
CA ALA A 216 -9.84 -24.59 3.65
C ALA A 216 -11.31 -24.45 4.09
N LEU A 217 -11.57 -24.79 5.35
CA LEU A 217 -12.72 -24.27 6.07
C LEU A 217 -12.40 -22.84 6.51
N THR A 218 -13.36 -21.94 6.34
CA THR A 218 -13.23 -20.55 6.76
C THR A 218 -14.45 -20.12 7.57
N ALA A 219 -14.23 -19.34 8.62
CA ALA A 219 -15.30 -18.76 9.42
C ALA A 219 -14.91 -17.35 9.88
N ILE A 220 -15.91 -16.48 10.04
CA ILE A 220 -15.69 -15.13 10.60
C ILE A 220 -15.96 -15.18 12.10
N HIS A 221 -14.92 -14.90 12.89
CA HIS A 221 -15.01 -14.68 14.32
C HIS A 221 -15.20 -13.18 14.61
N TYR A 222 -16.15 -12.87 15.49
CA TYR A 222 -16.38 -11.51 15.99
C TYR A 222 -16.09 -11.47 17.50
N GLY A 223 -15.18 -10.60 17.92
CA GLY A 223 -14.85 -10.39 19.32
C GLY A 223 -13.40 -10.72 19.68
N SER A 224 -13.12 -10.79 20.99
CA SER A 224 -11.77 -10.96 21.54
C SER A 224 -11.10 -12.24 21.03
N TYR A 225 -9.78 -12.17 20.84
CA TYR A 225 -8.94 -13.32 20.49
C TYR A 225 -9.06 -14.47 21.50
N ASP A 226 -9.37 -14.16 22.77
CA ASP A 226 -9.58 -15.17 23.82
C ASP A 226 -10.70 -16.18 23.49
N ASN A 227 -11.69 -15.76 22.69
CA ASN A 227 -12.86 -16.57 22.35
C ASN A 227 -12.72 -17.24 20.97
N MET A 228 -11.59 -17.05 20.26
CA MET A 228 -11.38 -17.69 18.95
C MET A 228 -11.33 -19.21 19.08
N ILE A 229 -10.92 -19.74 20.24
CA ILE A 229 -10.88 -21.18 20.53
C ILE A 229 -12.24 -21.85 20.36
N ASP A 230 -13.33 -21.20 20.80
CA ASP A 230 -14.68 -21.73 20.65
C ASP A 230 -15.03 -21.87 19.16
N THR A 231 -14.59 -20.91 18.35
CA THR A 231 -14.82 -20.91 16.90
C THR A 231 -14.00 -21.98 16.20
N TYR A 232 -12.72 -22.14 16.57
CA TYR A 232 -11.90 -23.25 16.08
C TYR A 232 -12.50 -24.60 16.45
N GLY A 233 -13.00 -24.76 17.68
CA GLY A 233 -13.67 -25.98 18.13
C GLY A 233 -14.86 -26.34 17.23
N MET A 234 -15.73 -25.38 16.92
CA MET A 234 -16.85 -25.59 15.98
C MET A 234 -16.37 -25.96 14.56
N MET A 235 -15.28 -25.34 14.08
CA MET A 235 -14.71 -25.67 12.77
C MET A 235 -14.12 -27.07 12.72
N PHE A 236 -13.49 -27.52 13.81
CA PHE A 236 -12.88 -28.84 13.93
C PHE A 236 -13.94 -29.93 14.04
N GLU A 237 -15.00 -29.70 14.83
CA GLU A 237 -16.17 -30.57 14.88
C GLU A 237 -16.81 -30.70 13.49
N TYR A 238 -17.01 -29.59 12.79
CA TYR A 238 -17.52 -29.60 11.42
C TYR A 238 -16.63 -30.39 10.46
N ALA A 239 -15.29 -30.21 10.53
CA ALA A 239 -14.35 -30.96 9.72
C ALA A 239 -14.51 -32.47 9.95
N PHE A 240 -14.55 -32.88 11.22
CA PHE A 240 -14.71 -34.27 11.62
C PHE A 240 -16.04 -34.87 11.15
N GLU A 241 -17.17 -34.19 11.40
CA GLU A 241 -18.51 -34.65 11.02
C GLU A 241 -18.68 -34.80 9.50
N ASN A 242 -17.99 -33.97 8.71
CA ASN A 242 -18.05 -33.99 7.25
C ASN A 242 -16.91 -34.81 6.61
N GLY A 243 -16.08 -35.47 7.41
CA GLY A 243 -15.02 -36.36 6.93
C GLY A 243 -13.82 -35.65 6.29
N TYR A 244 -13.58 -34.39 6.64
CA TYR A 244 -12.40 -33.64 6.22
C TYR A 244 -11.22 -33.90 7.16
N GLU A 245 -10.02 -34.05 6.59
CA GLU A 245 -8.78 -34.14 7.36
C GLU A 245 -8.11 -32.76 7.41
N ILE A 246 -7.87 -32.24 8.62
CA ILE A 246 -7.05 -31.04 8.82
C ILE A 246 -5.59 -31.45 8.61
N TYR A 247 -4.90 -30.82 7.67
CA TYR A 247 -3.58 -31.31 7.22
C TYR A 247 -2.43 -30.32 7.42
N ASP A 248 -2.73 -29.08 7.83
CA ASP A 248 -1.76 -28.00 8.02
C ASP A 248 -2.33 -27.01 9.03
N GLU A 249 -1.51 -26.03 9.40
CA GLU A 249 -1.79 -25.20 10.57
C GLU A 249 -2.89 -24.17 10.35
N PRO A 250 -3.68 -23.89 11.40
CA PRO A 250 -4.67 -22.83 11.38
C PRO A 250 -4.02 -21.47 11.11
N ILE A 251 -4.73 -20.62 10.38
CA ILE A 251 -4.31 -19.27 10.05
C ILE A 251 -5.35 -18.28 10.58
N ASP A 252 -4.90 -17.28 11.32
CA ASP A 252 -5.66 -16.09 11.69
C ASP A 252 -5.47 -15.03 10.60
N ASN A 253 -6.54 -14.59 9.94
CA ASN A 253 -6.50 -13.46 9.02
C ASN A 253 -7.23 -12.26 9.64
N TYR A 254 -6.48 -11.27 10.12
CA TYR A 254 -7.01 -10.16 10.90
C TYR A 254 -7.67 -9.11 10.00
N LEU A 255 -9.00 -9.03 10.03
CA LEU A 255 -9.74 -8.13 9.17
C LEU A 255 -10.03 -6.77 9.85
N VAL A 256 -10.31 -6.81 11.15
CA VAL A 256 -10.41 -5.64 12.04
C VAL A 256 -9.66 -5.98 13.33
N ASP A 257 -8.62 -5.22 13.64
CA ASP A 257 -7.71 -5.51 14.77
C ASP A 257 -7.45 -4.27 15.66
N ILE A 258 -6.43 -4.38 16.52
CA ILE A 258 -5.96 -3.32 17.43
C ILE A 258 -5.61 -2.00 16.72
N ILE A 259 -5.25 -2.03 15.42
CA ILE A 259 -4.97 -0.85 14.62
C ILE A 259 -6.27 -0.10 14.31
N ASN A 260 -7.37 -0.82 14.18
CA ASN A 260 -8.67 -0.25 13.84
C ASN A 260 -9.49 0.17 15.06
N THR A 261 -9.37 -0.56 16.18
CA THR A 261 -10.17 -0.33 17.38
C THR A 261 -9.45 -0.78 18.64
N SER A 262 -9.66 -0.07 19.75
CA SER A 262 -9.10 -0.44 21.06
C SER A 262 -10.01 -1.36 21.87
N ASP A 263 -11.26 -1.56 21.45
CA ASP A 263 -12.22 -2.44 22.11
C ASP A 263 -12.22 -3.82 21.44
N PRO A 264 -11.74 -4.89 22.11
CA PRO A 264 -11.64 -6.23 21.55
C PRO A 264 -12.97 -6.82 21.08
N ASN A 265 -14.11 -6.33 21.59
CA ASN A 265 -15.43 -6.78 21.13
C ASN A 265 -15.74 -6.35 19.68
N ASN A 266 -14.93 -5.47 19.10
CA ASN A 266 -15.06 -5.02 17.72
C ASN A 266 -14.06 -5.70 16.77
N TYR A 267 -13.22 -6.61 17.25
CA TYR A 267 -12.32 -7.36 16.37
C TYR A 267 -13.11 -8.29 15.45
N VAL A 268 -12.56 -8.47 14.25
CA VAL A 268 -13.08 -9.36 13.23
C VAL A 268 -11.91 -10.12 12.64
N THR A 269 -11.91 -11.44 12.81
CA THR A 269 -10.86 -12.33 12.31
C THR A 269 -11.49 -13.39 11.42
N GLU A 270 -10.95 -13.59 10.22
CA GLU A 270 -11.27 -14.77 9.42
C GLU A 270 -10.33 -15.90 9.84
N LEU A 271 -10.90 -16.95 10.43
CA LEU A 271 -10.16 -18.16 10.77
C LEU A 271 -10.15 -19.07 9.55
N ILE A 272 -8.97 -19.58 9.19
CA ILE A 272 -8.76 -20.44 8.02
C ILE A 272 -8.12 -21.75 8.51
N VAL A 273 -8.77 -22.88 8.23
CA VAL A 273 -8.31 -24.23 8.60
C VAL A 273 -8.11 -25.04 7.32
N PRO A 274 -6.85 -25.33 6.92
CA PRO A 274 -6.56 -26.14 5.74
C PRO A 274 -7.11 -27.57 5.86
N ILE A 275 -7.78 -28.07 4.81
CA ILE A 275 -8.43 -29.38 4.78
C ILE A 275 -8.12 -30.20 3.52
N LYS A 276 -8.18 -31.53 3.63
CA LYS A 276 -8.12 -32.52 2.53
C LYS A 276 -9.38 -33.38 2.48
#